data_AF-A0A2M9ZFD6-F1
#
_entry.id   AF-A0A2M9ZFD6-F1
#
_cell.length_a   1.000
_cell.length_b   1.000
_cell.length_c   1.000
_cell.angle_alpha   90.00
_cell.angle_beta   90.00
_cell.angle_gamma   90.00
#
_symmetry.space_group_name_H-M   'P 1'
#
loop_
_entity.id
_entity.type
_entity.pdbx_description
1 polymer ?
#
loop_
_entity_poly.entity_id
_entity_poly.type
_entity_poly.pdbx_seq_one_letter_code
_entity_poly.pdbx_strand_id
1 'polypeptide(L)'
;MPRIFRPNAYFEEEILEERLSPRKLHSRNSIIESAMLVLAGLQEEADTILVHNLPDPEWTRYLEEKGFRIGAYLKWNQTHGLAQGFQENPRFGEWGNVSRWVNGKGPILNPNALALSKRLSSKIRQSEWKQTSGFCEFESFPIREISEWIACRGALDPRDRFVLKPEFGFAGASLLGTPEELEETVREFFLERNENLVLEPWKNRTSDFSLLFRSENGKSETEGGTILLSDPEGRYSGTWIGESEEIDYYLSLMQGVSEKISSFCEDYSGFGSIDSFFFRSGESLLLRKISEINFRWTMGRILWELRKHSPQEEYSDLLLFLPQISVSDAYLRIPEWEKTCDSKILPLSPFYTKNGKPRPKNLVWIRIPKPIDQDPWKVSKSVWEEGIRLLRG
;
A
#
# COMPACT_ATOMS: atom_id res chain seq x y z
N MET A 1 -13.88 4.75 -26.10
CA MET A 1 -13.11 3.57 -25.67
C MET A 1 -13.36 3.33 -24.18
N PRO A 2 -13.81 2.13 -23.76
CA PRO A 2 -14.04 1.83 -22.34
C PRO A 2 -12.71 1.84 -21.58
N ARG A 3 -12.74 2.34 -20.34
CA ARG A 3 -11.58 2.30 -19.43
C ARG A 3 -11.80 1.16 -18.43
N ILE A 4 -10.85 0.24 -18.36
CA ILE A 4 -10.87 -0.88 -17.42
C ILE A 4 -9.67 -0.74 -16.50
N PHE A 5 -9.92 -0.74 -15.20
CA PHE A 5 -8.87 -0.72 -14.20
C PHE A 5 -8.82 -2.06 -13.45
N ARG A 6 -7.61 -2.58 -13.28
CA ARG A 6 -7.33 -3.80 -12.53
C ARG A 6 -6.73 -3.46 -11.16
N PRO A 7 -7.50 -3.57 -10.06
CA PRO A 7 -6.93 -3.70 -8.73
C PRO A 7 -6.07 -4.97 -8.66
N ASN A 8 -4.82 -4.82 -8.23
CA ASN A 8 -3.81 -5.87 -8.19
C ASN A 8 -2.96 -5.75 -6.92
N ALA A 9 -3.57 -6.08 -5.79
CA ALA A 9 -2.90 -6.23 -4.50
C ALA A 9 -2.04 -7.50 -4.40
N TYR A 10 -1.89 -8.25 -5.50
CA TYR A 10 -0.96 -9.39 -5.63
C TYR A 10 0.33 -9.00 -6.34
N PHE A 11 0.49 -7.73 -6.70
CA PHE A 11 1.51 -7.27 -7.64
C PHE A 11 2.91 -7.88 -7.37
N GLU A 12 3.34 -7.87 -6.11
CA GLU A 12 4.59 -8.45 -5.65
C GLU A 12 4.64 -9.97 -5.87
N GLU A 13 3.58 -10.71 -5.56
CA GLU A 13 3.49 -12.14 -5.82
C GLU A 13 3.34 -12.49 -7.31
N GLU A 14 2.73 -11.63 -8.14
CA GLU A 14 2.67 -11.84 -9.60
C GLU A 14 4.03 -11.62 -10.27
N ILE A 15 4.81 -10.68 -9.75
CA ILE A 15 6.22 -10.49 -10.10
C ILE A 15 6.99 -11.76 -9.73
N LEU A 16 6.84 -12.25 -8.51
CA LEU A 16 7.58 -13.40 -8.01
C LEU A 16 7.21 -14.70 -8.74
N GLU A 17 5.91 -15.02 -8.84
CA GLU A 17 5.40 -16.26 -9.45
C GLU A 17 5.31 -16.19 -10.99
N GLU A 18 5.51 -15.01 -11.59
CA GLU A 18 5.30 -14.76 -13.03
C GLU A 18 3.94 -15.26 -13.52
N ARG A 19 2.90 -15.01 -12.73
CA ARG A 19 1.53 -15.48 -13.00
C ARG A 19 0.50 -14.50 -12.49
N LEU A 20 -0.57 -14.29 -13.26
CA LEU A 20 -1.70 -13.47 -12.82
C LEU A 20 -2.62 -14.19 -11.83
N SER A 21 -3.10 -13.43 -10.85
CA SER A 21 -4.15 -13.76 -9.90
C SER A 21 -3.93 -15.05 -9.12
N PRO A 22 -2.88 -15.12 -8.28
CA PRO A 22 -2.68 -16.25 -7.39
C PRO A 22 -3.87 -16.41 -6.43
N ARG A 23 -4.60 -17.53 -6.54
CA ARG A 23 -5.87 -17.78 -5.82
C ARG A 23 -5.78 -17.61 -4.30
N LYS A 24 -4.64 -17.95 -3.70
CA LYS A 24 -4.41 -17.90 -2.25
C LYS A 24 -4.58 -16.50 -1.64
N LEU A 25 -4.52 -15.45 -2.46
CA LEU A 25 -4.56 -14.07 -1.99
C LEU A 25 -5.91 -13.37 -2.26
N HIS A 26 -6.89 -14.03 -2.89
CA HIS A 26 -8.14 -13.39 -3.33
C HIS A 26 -8.87 -12.59 -2.25
N SER A 27 -8.85 -13.05 -1.00
CA SER A 27 -9.41 -12.32 0.14
C SER A 27 -8.71 -10.98 0.38
N ARG A 28 -7.39 -10.90 0.24
CA ARG A 28 -6.60 -9.68 0.43
C ARG A 28 -6.91 -8.63 -0.63
N ASN A 29 -6.94 -9.02 -1.91
CA ASN A 29 -7.22 -8.09 -3.01
C ASN A 29 -8.63 -7.54 -2.97
N SER A 30 -9.59 -8.32 -2.47
CA SER A 30 -10.97 -7.87 -2.44
C SER A 30 -11.20 -6.60 -1.59
N ILE A 31 -10.33 -6.29 -0.61
CA ILE A 31 -10.37 -5.02 0.11
C ILE A 31 -10.00 -3.85 -0.83
N ILE A 32 -8.97 -4.04 -1.64
CA ILE A 32 -8.49 -3.04 -2.60
C ILE A 32 -9.46 -2.88 -3.77
N GLU A 33 -10.03 -3.98 -4.26
CA GLU A 33 -11.12 -3.95 -5.23
C GLU A 33 -12.29 -3.11 -4.72
N SER A 34 -12.74 -3.33 -3.48
CA SER A 34 -13.81 -2.54 -2.87
C SER A 34 -13.46 -1.06 -2.73
N ALA A 35 -12.25 -0.73 -2.27
CA ALA A 35 -11.83 0.66 -2.17
C ALA A 35 -11.79 1.35 -3.55
N MET A 36 -11.32 0.65 -4.57
CA MET A 36 -11.31 1.14 -5.95
C MET A 36 -12.70 1.29 -6.55
N LEU A 37 -13.67 0.43 -6.17
CA LEU A 37 -15.07 0.61 -6.56
C LEU A 37 -15.68 1.89 -5.99
N VAL A 38 -15.41 2.20 -4.73
CA VAL A 38 -15.87 3.44 -4.10
C VAL A 38 -15.22 4.64 -4.78
N LEU A 39 -13.91 4.61 -5.01
CA LEU A 39 -13.19 5.69 -5.68
C LEU A 39 -13.70 5.90 -7.12
N ALA A 40 -13.90 4.84 -7.88
CA ALA A 40 -14.45 4.92 -9.24
C ALA A 40 -15.88 5.47 -9.27
N GLY A 41 -16.67 5.25 -8.22
CA GLY A 41 -18.00 5.84 -8.09
C GLY A 41 -18.00 7.34 -7.76
N LEU A 42 -16.90 7.86 -7.20
CA LEU A 42 -16.67 9.29 -7.00
C LEU A 42 -16.13 10.00 -8.26
N GLN A 43 -15.50 9.25 -9.16
CA GLN A 43 -14.94 9.77 -10.41
C GLN A 43 -16.02 9.76 -11.51
N GLU A 44 -16.31 10.92 -12.10
CA GLU A 44 -17.36 11.05 -13.13
C GLU A 44 -17.00 10.31 -14.44
N GLU A 45 -15.70 10.14 -14.75
CA GLU A 45 -15.20 9.24 -15.80
C GLU A 45 -14.94 7.82 -15.25
N ALA A 46 -16.01 7.13 -14.85
CA ALA A 46 -15.90 5.88 -14.09
C ALA A 46 -15.16 4.77 -14.86
N ASP A 47 -13.95 4.43 -14.40
CA ASP A 47 -13.25 3.20 -14.80
C ASP A 47 -14.12 1.99 -14.43
N THR A 48 -14.25 1.02 -15.33
CA THR A 48 -14.81 -0.30 -14.98
C THR A 48 -13.77 -1.08 -14.19
N ILE A 49 -14.08 -1.37 -12.93
CA ILE A 49 -13.16 -2.07 -12.02
C ILE A 49 -13.26 -3.58 -12.20
N LEU A 50 -12.12 -4.24 -12.42
CA LEU A 50 -12.05 -5.69 -12.41
C LEU A 50 -12.16 -6.23 -10.99
N VAL A 51 -13.11 -7.13 -10.76
CA VAL A 51 -13.35 -7.72 -9.44
C VAL A 51 -13.35 -9.24 -9.50
N HIS A 52 -12.87 -9.90 -8.45
CA HIS A 52 -12.97 -11.36 -8.35
C HIS A 52 -14.32 -11.80 -7.82
N ASN A 53 -14.91 -11.00 -6.93
CA ASN A 53 -16.19 -11.27 -6.29
C ASN A 53 -17.10 -10.05 -6.41
N LEU A 54 -18.42 -10.30 -6.38
CA LEU A 54 -19.38 -9.21 -6.29
C LEU A 54 -19.26 -8.51 -4.93
N PRO A 55 -19.49 -7.20 -4.88
CA PRO A 55 -19.61 -6.48 -3.62
C PRO A 55 -20.78 -7.04 -2.81
N ASP A 56 -20.67 -6.91 -1.49
CA ASP A 56 -21.74 -7.28 -0.57
C ASP A 56 -22.95 -6.35 -0.75
N PRO A 57 -24.18 -6.88 -0.93
CA PRO A 57 -25.36 -6.04 -1.12
C PRO A 57 -25.68 -5.12 0.06
N GLU A 58 -25.42 -5.54 1.30
CA GLU A 58 -25.68 -4.70 2.48
C GLU A 58 -24.72 -3.51 2.54
N TRP A 59 -23.42 -3.76 2.31
CA TRP A 59 -22.43 -2.71 2.15
C TRP A 59 -22.77 -1.72 1.03
N THR A 60 -23.22 -2.24 -0.12
CA THR A 60 -23.60 -1.41 -1.27
C THR A 60 -24.77 -0.49 -0.91
N ARG A 61 -25.82 -1.04 -0.28
CA ARG A 61 -26.97 -0.27 0.20
C ARG A 61 -26.56 0.80 1.20
N TYR A 62 -25.71 0.45 2.17
CA TYR A 62 -25.20 1.40 3.16
C TYR A 62 -24.49 2.59 2.51
N LEU A 63 -23.65 2.34 1.49
CA LEU A 63 -22.96 3.40 0.77
C LEU A 63 -23.94 4.29 -0.01
N GLU A 64 -24.93 3.70 -0.69
CA GLU A 64 -25.98 4.43 -1.40
C GLU A 64 -26.79 5.33 -0.46
N GLU A 65 -27.15 4.83 0.72
CA GLU A 65 -27.83 5.61 1.78
C GLU A 65 -26.98 6.78 2.28
N LYS A 66 -25.66 6.66 2.26
CA LYS A 66 -24.70 7.73 2.58
C LYS A 66 -24.40 8.63 1.38
N GLY A 67 -25.06 8.44 0.23
CA GLY A 67 -24.90 9.25 -0.98
C GLY A 67 -23.72 8.87 -1.86
N PHE A 68 -23.06 7.73 -1.60
CA PHE A 68 -21.98 7.22 -2.44
C PHE A 68 -22.53 6.27 -3.50
N ARG A 69 -21.96 6.33 -4.70
CA ARG A 69 -22.23 5.35 -5.77
C ARG A 69 -21.09 4.35 -5.81
N ILE A 70 -21.41 3.12 -6.16
CA ILE A 70 -20.40 2.11 -6.50
C ILE A 70 -20.08 2.23 -7.99
N GLY A 71 -18.79 2.31 -8.33
CA GLY A 71 -18.32 2.32 -9.71
C GLY A 71 -18.71 1.05 -10.48
N ALA A 72 -18.71 1.15 -11.80
CA ALA A 72 -18.97 0.01 -12.68
C ALA A 72 -17.93 -1.09 -12.45
N TYR A 73 -18.33 -2.36 -12.58
CA TYR A 73 -17.43 -3.48 -12.39
C TYR A 73 -17.61 -4.60 -13.41
N LEU A 74 -16.53 -5.35 -13.62
CA LEU A 74 -16.50 -6.51 -14.49
C LEU A 74 -15.85 -7.68 -13.74
N LYS A 75 -16.52 -8.84 -13.68
CA LYS A 75 -15.93 -10.00 -13.02
C LYS A 75 -14.77 -10.55 -13.82
N TRP A 76 -13.71 -10.93 -13.11
CA TRP A 76 -12.53 -11.56 -13.68
C TRP A 76 -12.86 -12.74 -14.60
N ASN A 77 -13.76 -13.64 -14.18
CA ASN A 77 -14.15 -14.81 -14.96
C ASN A 77 -15.04 -14.51 -16.18
N GLN A 78 -15.61 -13.31 -16.28
CA GLN A 78 -16.43 -12.87 -17.41
C GLN A 78 -15.59 -12.20 -18.51
N THR A 79 -14.33 -11.86 -18.22
CA THR A 79 -13.42 -11.17 -19.17
C THR A 79 -13.22 -11.97 -20.46
N HIS A 80 -13.15 -13.30 -20.39
CA HIS A 80 -12.88 -14.15 -21.56
C HIS A 80 -14.06 -14.17 -22.55
N GLY A 81 -15.30 -14.10 -22.05
CA GLY A 81 -16.51 -14.08 -22.88
C GLY A 81 -16.86 -12.70 -23.43
N LEU A 82 -16.57 -11.63 -22.66
CA LEU A 82 -16.88 -10.25 -23.04
C LEU A 82 -15.82 -9.61 -23.94
N ALA A 83 -14.59 -10.12 -23.95
CA ALA A 83 -13.51 -9.57 -24.77
C ALA A 83 -13.74 -9.75 -26.29
N GLN A 84 -14.78 -10.48 -26.72
CA GLN A 84 -15.23 -10.53 -28.12
C GLN A 84 -16.21 -9.40 -28.50
N GLY A 85 -16.77 -8.69 -27.51
CA GLY A 85 -17.81 -7.67 -27.72
C GLY A 85 -17.32 -6.23 -27.80
N PHE A 86 -16.06 -5.95 -27.48
CA PHE A 86 -15.52 -4.59 -27.61
C PHE A 86 -15.07 -4.34 -29.06
N GLN A 87 -15.64 -3.31 -29.70
CA GLN A 87 -15.25 -2.89 -31.06
C GLN A 87 -13.80 -2.40 -31.12
N GLU A 88 -13.25 -1.89 -30.01
CA GLU A 88 -11.86 -1.45 -29.86
C GLU A 88 -11.27 -1.97 -28.54
N ASN A 89 -9.94 -2.14 -28.45
CA ASN A 89 -9.31 -2.49 -27.17
C ASN A 89 -9.61 -1.40 -26.12
N PRO A 90 -10.05 -1.76 -24.90
CA PRO A 90 -10.21 -0.81 -23.81
C PRO A 90 -8.88 -0.15 -23.44
N ARG A 91 -8.95 1.07 -22.89
CA ARG A 91 -7.82 1.65 -22.15
C ARG A 91 -7.69 0.86 -20.85
N PHE A 92 -6.56 0.19 -20.67
CA PHE A 92 -6.34 -0.68 -19.53
C PHE A 92 -5.36 -0.04 -18.54
N GLY A 93 -5.79 0.13 -17.30
CA GLY A 93 -4.96 0.58 -16.18
C GLY A 93 -4.87 -0.51 -15.12
N GLU A 94 -3.84 -0.46 -14.28
CA GLU A 94 -3.61 -1.47 -13.26
C GLU A 94 -2.92 -0.88 -12.01
N TRP A 95 -3.24 -1.45 -10.85
CA TRP A 95 -2.53 -1.25 -9.59
C TRP A 95 -1.16 -1.92 -9.68
N GLY A 96 -0.19 -1.21 -10.25
CA GLY A 96 1.05 -1.83 -10.74
C GLY A 96 0.94 -2.12 -12.24
N ASN A 97 2.03 -2.48 -12.90
CA ASN A 97 2.03 -2.59 -14.36
C ASN A 97 2.70 -3.90 -14.79
N VAL A 98 1.94 -5.00 -14.76
CA VAL A 98 2.44 -6.34 -15.13
C VAL A 98 1.60 -7.01 -16.20
N SER A 99 0.41 -6.48 -16.47
CA SER A 99 -0.55 -7.07 -17.40
C SER A 99 -0.95 -6.11 -18.52
N ARG A 100 -1.52 -6.68 -19.57
CA ARG A 100 -2.14 -5.94 -20.67
C ARG A 100 -3.47 -6.58 -21.04
N TRP A 101 -4.38 -5.78 -21.56
CA TRP A 101 -5.61 -6.31 -22.13
C TRP A 101 -5.40 -6.88 -23.53
N VAL A 102 -6.02 -8.03 -23.81
CA VAL A 102 -6.11 -8.61 -25.15
C VAL A 102 -7.57 -8.94 -25.46
N ASN A 103 -8.10 -8.38 -26.55
CA ASN A 103 -9.43 -8.74 -27.04
C ASN A 103 -9.56 -10.25 -27.28
N GLY A 104 -10.71 -10.80 -26.91
CA GLY A 104 -11.01 -12.23 -26.84
C GLY A 104 -10.37 -13.00 -25.67
N LYS A 105 -9.46 -12.40 -24.89
CA LYS A 105 -8.74 -13.09 -23.79
C LYS A 105 -8.84 -12.38 -22.43
N GLY A 106 -9.05 -11.07 -22.40
CA GLY A 106 -8.98 -10.27 -21.18
C GLY A 106 -7.54 -9.96 -20.76
N PRO A 107 -7.28 -9.75 -19.45
CA PRO A 107 -5.94 -9.47 -18.95
C PRO A 107 -5.00 -10.67 -19.11
N ILE A 108 -3.82 -10.43 -19.68
CA ILE A 108 -2.71 -11.39 -19.76
C ILE A 108 -1.42 -10.73 -19.29
N LEU A 109 -0.41 -11.52 -18.91
CA LEU A 109 0.91 -10.99 -18.60
C LEU A 109 1.50 -10.22 -19.79
N ASN A 110 2.15 -9.11 -19.47
CA ASN A 110 2.95 -8.34 -20.40
C ASN A 110 4.43 -8.52 -20.03
N PRO A 111 5.22 -9.30 -20.80
CA PRO A 111 6.61 -9.59 -20.45
C PRO A 111 7.48 -8.35 -20.24
N ASN A 112 7.29 -7.30 -21.04
CA ASN A 112 8.06 -6.07 -20.90
C ASN A 112 7.69 -5.30 -19.63
N ALA A 113 6.39 -5.22 -19.32
CA ALA A 113 5.91 -4.55 -18.12
C ALA A 113 6.29 -5.33 -16.85
N LEU A 114 6.23 -6.67 -16.91
CA LEU A 114 6.71 -7.57 -15.86
C LEU A 114 8.21 -7.38 -15.60
N ALA A 115 9.04 -7.34 -16.65
CA ALA A 115 10.48 -7.13 -16.52
C ALA A 115 10.81 -5.74 -15.92
N LEU A 116 10.10 -4.70 -16.36
CA LEU A 116 10.24 -3.36 -15.78
C LEU A 116 9.83 -3.35 -14.30
N SER A 117 8.68 -3.94 -13.97
CA SER A 117 8.19 -4.02 -12.59
C SER A 117 9.14 -4.82 -11.69
N LYS A 118 9.70 -5.96 -12.16
CA LYS A 118 10.78 -6.69 -11.49
C LYS A 118 11.99 -5.80 -11.21
N ARG A 119 12.46 -5.08 -12.22
CA ARG A 119 13.62 -4.18 -12.07
C ARG A 119 13.35 -3.11 -11.01
N LEU A 120 12.19 -2.48 -11.06
CA LEU A 120 11.84 -1.34 -10.21
C LEU A 120 11.47 -1.74 -8.79
N SER A 121 10.88 -2.93 -8.58
CA SER A 121 10.47 -3.44 -7.27
C SER A 121 11.55 -4.24 -6.53
N SER A 122 12.70 -4.49 -7.15
CA SER A 122 13.83 -5.18 -6.52
C SER A 122 14.42 -4.31 -5.40
N LYS A 123 14.24 -4.73 -4.15
CA LYS A 123 14.85 -4.04 -2.99
C LYS A 123 16.37 -4.03 -3.05
N ILE A 124 16.98 -5.05 -3.66
CA ILE A 124 18.43 -5.10 -3.89
C ILE A 124 18.86 -3.97 -4.82
N ARG A 125 18.25 -3.86 -6.01
CA ARG A 125 18.58 -2.81 -6.97
C ARG A 125 18.32 -1.41 -6.41
N GLN A 126 17.22 -1.25 -5.68
CA GLN A 126 16.95 0.01 -4.98
C GLN A 126 18.04 0.32 -3.95
N SER A 127 18.50 -0.67 -3.17
CA SER A 127 19.57 -0.52 -2.18
C SER A 127 20.88 -0.04 -2.83
N GLU A 128 21.28 -0.67 -3.93
CA GLU A 128 22.50 -0.30 -4.68
C GLU A 128 22.39 1.10 -5.31
N TRP A 129 21.24 1.40 -5.92
CA TRP A 129 20.98 2.72 -6.48
C TRP A 129 20.98 3.82 -5.39
N LYS A 130 20.40 3.55 -4.22
CA LYS A 130 20.41 4.48 -3.08
C LYS A 130 21.84 4.82 -2.65
N GLN A 131 22.71 3.81 -2.55
CA GLN A 131 24.11 4.01 -2.17
C GLN A 131 24.85 4.89 -3.17
N THR A 132 24.71 4.62 -4.46
CA THR A 132 25.38 5.38 -5.53
C THR A 132 24.79 6.79 -5.73
N SER A 133 23.53 7.00 -5.34
CA SER A 133 22.81 8.28 -5.47
C SER A 133 22.90 9.19 -4.24
N GLY A 134 23.67 8.79 -3.23
CA GLY A 134 23.87 9.56 -1.99
C GLY A 134 22.69 9.51 -1.01
N PHE A 135 21.83 8.49 -1.09
CA PHE A 135 20.74 8.22 -0.16
C PHE A 135 21.11 7.08 0.80
N CYS A 136 22.20 7.28 1.56
CA CYS A 136 22.75 6.28 2.47
C CYS A 136 22.91 6.85 3.88
N GLU A 137 21.79 7.01 4.61
CA GLU A 137 21.86 7.44 6.02
C GLU A 137 22.40 6.35 6.95
N PHE A 138 22.28 5.09 6.53
CA PHE A 138 22.99 3.95 7.11
C PHE A 138 23.06 2.80 6.11
N GLU A 139 24.07 1.96 6.28
CA GLU A 139 24.37 0.85 5.39
C GLU A 139 23.24 -0.20 5.36
N SER A 140 23.03 -0.77 4.18
CA SER A 140 22.07 -1.83 3.93
C SER A 140 22.82 -2.91 3.15
N PHE A 141 22.60 -4.17 3.49
CA PHE A 141 23.38 -5.30 2.98
C PHE A 141 22.50 -6.15 2.06
N PRO A 142 22.62 -6.03 0.73
CA PRO A 142 22.09 -7.01 -0.19
C PRO A 142 22.74 -8.38 0.05
N ILE A 143 21.93 -9.43 0.08
CA ILE A 143 22.37 -10.82 0.27
C ILE A 143 21.72 -11.66 -0.82
N ARG A 144 22.53 -12.21 -1.71
CA ARG A 144 22.15 -13.01 -2.89
C ARG A 144 22.47 -14.48 -2.74
N GLU A 145 23.35 -14.80 -1.81
CA GLU A 145 23.77 -16.16 -1.52
C GLU A 145 24.21 -16.31 -0.07
N ILE A 146 24.27 -17.56 0.39
CA ILE A 146 24.57 -17.86 1.79
C ILE A 146 25.99 -17.43 2.21
N SER A 147 26.96 -17.41 1.29
CA SER A 147 28.33 -16.90 1.52
C SER A 147 28.32 -15.42 1.88
N GLU A 148 27.50 -14.61 1.20
CA GLU A 148 27.35 -13.19 1.51
C GLU A 148 26.75 -12.99 2.90
N TRP A 149 25.79 -13.82 3.31
CA TRP A 149 25.24 -13.80 4.66
C TRP A 149 26.31 -14.13 5.72
N ILE A 150 27.10 -15.19 5.51
CA ILE A 150 28.17 -15.57 6.44
C ILE A 150 29.19 -14.45 6.61
N ALA A 151 29.60 -13.83 5.50
CA ALA A 151 30.54 -12.71 5.52
C ALA A 151 29.95 -11.48 6.23
N CYS A 152 28.72 -11.10 5.89
CA CYS A 152 28.01 -9.98 6.51
C CYS A 152 27.84 -10.22 8.02
N ARG A 153 27.26 -11.35 8.42
CA ARG A 153 27.01 -11.73 9.81
C ARG A 153 28.27 -11.66 10.68
N GLY A 154 29.42 -12.07 10.15
CA GLY A 154 30.70 -12.02 10.86
C GLY A 154 31.18 -10.61 11.22
N ALA A 155 30.66 -9.57 10.55
CA ALA A 155 30.98 -8.17 10.79
C ALA A 155 29.94 -7.42 11.65
N LEU A 156 28.79 -8.02 11.95
CA LEU A 156 27.71 -7.38 12.72
C LEU A 156 27.91 -7.53 14.23
N ASP A 157 27.46 -6.55 15.02
CA ASP A 157 27.33 -6.74 16.48
C ASP A 157 26.19 -7.74 16.75
N PRO A 158 26.44 -8.84 17.49
CA PRO A 158 25.42 -9.86 17.74
C PRO A 158 24.24 -9.37 18.59
N ARG A 159 24.35 -8.20 19.24
CA ARG A 159 23.29 -7.62 20.07
C ARG A 159 22.42 -6.63 19.29
N ASP A 160 22.88 -6.16 18.15
CA ASP A 160 22.11 -5.25 17.32
C ASP A 160 20.94 -5.99 16.66
N ARG A 161 19.83 -5.27 16.47
CA ARG A 161 18.66 -5.78 15.76
C ARG A 161 18.70 -5.34 14.32
N PHE A 162 18.23 -6.21 13.44
CA PHE A 162 18.17 -6.01 12.01
C PHE A 162 16.80 -6.39 11.48
N VAL A 163 16.40 -5.72 10.40
CA VAL A 163 15.25 -6.11 9.59
C VAL A 163 15.73 -6.82 8.34
N LEU A 164 15.25 -8.04 8.15
CA LEU A 164 15.47 -8.86 6.97
C LEU A 164 14.27 -8.70 6.03
N LYS A 165 14.53 -8.30 4.78
CA LYS A 165 13.50 -8.01 3.77
C LYS A 165 13.71 -8.89 2.54
N PRO A 166 12.71 -9.68 2.10
CA PRO A 166 12.77 -10.38 0.82
C PRO A 166 12.83 -9.40 -0.35
N GLU A 167 13.59 -9.72 -1.41
CA GLU A 167 13.78 -8.82 -2.57
C GLU A 167 12.46 -8.31 -3.15
N PHE A 168 11.46 -9.20 -3.27
CA PHE A 168 10.12 -8.92 -3.81
C PHE A 168 9.01 -9.07 -2.75
N GLY A 169 9.30 -8.82 -1.48
CA GLY A 169 8.33 -9.00 -0.39
C GLY A 169 7.31 -7.87 -0.26
N PHE A 170 6.06 -8.22 0.10
CA PHE A 170 5.00 -7.28 0.48
C PHE A 170 5.18 -6.77 1.93
N ALA A 171 4.55 -5.64 2.27
CA ALA A 171 4.43 -5.15 3.65
C ALA A 171 4.03 -6.26 4.65
N GLY A 172 4.84 -6.42 5.70
CA GLY A 172 4.68 -7.44 6.75
C GLY A 172 5.44 -8.75 6.50
N ALA A 173 6.14 -8.91 5.36
CA ALA A 173 7.04 -10.05 5.13
C ALA A 173 8.44 -9.85 5.71
N SER A 174 8.72 -8.65 6.25
CA SER A 174 9.99 -8.35 6.89
C SER A 174 10.08 -9.02 8.26
N LEU A 175 11.25 -9.54 8.60
CA LEU A 175 11.51 -10.19 9.88
C LEU A 175 12.50 -9.36 10.69
N LEU A 176 12.25 -9.24 11.99
CA LEU A 176 13.05 -8.42 12.90
C LEU A 176 13.72 -9.32 13.93
N GLY A 177 15.05 -9.29 14.00
CA GLY A 177 15.82 -10.09 14.95
C GLY A 177 17.29 -9.73 15.00
N THR A 178 18.02 -10.33 15.93
CA THR A 178 19.48 -10.30 15.95
C THR A 178 20.06 -11.17 14.82
N PRO A 179 21.36 -11.06 14.48
CA PRO A 179 21.96 -11.92 13.46
C PRO A 179 21.84 -13.43 13.79
N GLU A 180 21.79 -13.80 15.06
CA GLU A 180 21.56 -15.19 15.48
C GLU A 180 20.12 -15.63 15.27
N GLU A 181 19.15 -14.80 15.67
CA GLU A 181 17.72 -15.08 15.51
C GLU A 181 17.30 -15.21 14.04
N LEU A 182 18.00 -14.53 13.13
CA LEU A 182 17.70 -14.53 11.69
C LEU A 182 18.34 -15.69 10.91
N GLU A 183 19.31 -16.42 11.49
CA GLU A 183 20.13 -17.42 10.78
C GLU A 183 19.29 -18.51 10.11
N GLU A 184 18.35 -19.11 10.84
CA GLU A 184 17.50 -20.18 10.31
C GLU A 184 16.62 -19.68 9.17
N THR A 185 16.06 -18.48 9.32
CA THR A 185 15.22 -17.89 8.28
C THR A 185 16.02 -17.56 7.03
N VAL A 186 17.22 -16.98 7.17
CA VAL A 186 18.09 -16.73 6.01
C VAL A 186 18.37 -18.02 5.23
N ARG A 187 18.60 -19.13 5.95
CA ARG A 187 18.77 -20.46 5.33
C ARG A 187 17.51 -20.91 4.61
N GLU A 188 16.34 -20.78 5.22
CA GLU A 188 15.05 -21.13 4.57
C GLU A 188 14.88 -20.36 3.25
N PHE A 189 15.10 -19.04 3.26
CA PHE A 189 14.97 -18.21 2.07
C PHE A 189 15.89 -18.63 0.92
N PHE A 190 17.15 -18.97 1.22
CA PHE A 190 18.09 -19.40 0.18
C PHE A 190 17.92 -20.87 -0.25
N LEU A 191 17.76 -21.78 0.70
CA LEU A 191 17.79 -23.22 0.45
C LEU A 191 16.43 -23.75 -0.03
N GLU A 192 15.33 -23.17 0.45
CA GLU A 192 13.99 -23.66 0.15
C GLU A 192 13.25 -22.76 -0.85
N ARG A 193 13.44 -21.44 -0.74
CA ARG A 193 12.67 -20.46 -1.54
C ARG A 193 13.45 -19.88 -2.72
N ASN A 194 14.78 -20.03 -2.74
CA ASN A 194 15.67 -19.44 -3.74
C ASN A 194 15.40 -17.94 -3.93
N GLU A 195 15.26 -17.21 -2.81
CA GLU A 195 14.92 -15.79 -2.76
C GLU A 195 16.08 -14.98 -2.17
N ASN A 196 16.41 -13.86 -2.80
CA ASN A 196 17.40 -12.92 -2.28
C ASN A 196 16.82 -12.03 -1.18
N LEU A 197 17.71 -11.46 -0.37
CA LEU A 197 17.36 -10.71 0.82
C LEU A 197 18.10 -9.37 0.87
N VAL A 198 17.55 -8.43 1.63
CA VAL A 198 18.25 -7.22 2.07
C VAL A 198 18.17 -7.17 3.58
N LEU A 199 19.33 -7.04 4.23
CA LEU A 199 19.44 -6.79 5.66
C LEU A 199 19.65 -5.30 5.90
N GLU A 200 18.87 -4.72 6.81
CA GLU A 200 19.04 -3.33 7.23
C GLU A 200 19.09 -3.26 8.76
N PRO A 201 19.91 -2.38 9.36
CA PRO A 201 19.87 -2.12 10.80
C PRO A 201 18.48 -1.65 11.24
N TRP A 202 17.98 -2.21 12.35
CA TRP A 202 16.75 -1.74 12.97
C TRP A 202 17.03 -0.50 13.83
N LYS A 203 16.53 0.65 13.39
CA LYS A 203 16.71 1.94 14.08
C LYS A 203 15.50 2.27 14.96
N ASN A 204 15.72 3.10 15.97
CA ASN A 204 14.65 3.65 16.81
C ASN A 204 13.85 4.70 16.02
N ARG A 205 12.84 4.22 15.28
CA ARG A 205 11.95 5.03 14.44
C ARG A 205 11.02 5.87 15.30
N THR A 206 10.85 7.14 14.96
CA THR A 206 9.95 8.06 15.67
C THR A 206 8.67 8.34 14.89
N SER A 207 8.75 8.39 13.56
CA SER A 207 7.62 8.65 12.67
C SER A 207 7.93 8.16 11.26
N ASP A 208 6.90 7.69 10.57
CA ASP A 208 6.98 7.12 9.24
C ASP A 208 6.16 7.94 8.25
N PHE A 209 6.69 8.10 7.04
CA PHE A 209 6.08 8.92 6.00
C PHE A 209 6.12 8.21 4.66
N SER A 210 5.28 8.67 3.74
CA SER A 210 5.38 8.32 2.34
C SER A 210 5.32 9.60 1.50
N LEU A 211 6.28 9.80 0.59
CA LEU A 211 6.20 10.83 -0.45
C LEU A 211 5.45 10.23 -1.63
N LEU A 212 4.33 10.83 -2.03
CA LEU A 212 3.60 10.45 -3.24
C LEU A 212 4.21 11.15 -4.45
N PHE A 213 4.41 10.42 -5.54
CA PHE A 213 4.90 10.97 -6.79
C PHE A 213 4.16 10.42 -8.01
N ARG A 214 4.22 11.17 -9.11
CA ARG A 214 3.81 10.73 -10.45
C ARG A 214 5.01 10.78 -11.37
N SER A 215 5.18 9.74 -12.19
CA SER A 215 6.16 9.74 -13.28
C SER A 215 5.48 9.76 -14.63
N GLU A 216 5.96 10.63 -15.52
CA GLU A 216 5.50 10.73 -16.90
C GLU A 216 6.63 11.26 -17.78
N ASN A 217 6.82 10.66 -18.96
CA ASN A 217 7.87 11.04 -19.92
C ASN A 217 9.28 11.13 -19.29
N GLY A 218 9.64 10.16 -18.45
CA GLY A 218 10.94 10.08 -17.79
C GLY A 218 11.18 11.11 -16.69
N LYS A 219 10.15 11.84 -16.24
CA LYS A 219 10.23 12.79 -15.14
C LYS A 219 9.29 12.39 -14.01
N SER A 220 9.80 12.45 -12.77
CA SER A 220 9.02 12.20 -11.57
C SER A 220 8.79 13.48 -10.78
N GLU A 221 7.53 13.76 -10.45
CA GLU A 221 7.10 14.95 -9.72
C GLU A 221 6.41 14.56 -8.42
N THR A 222 6.68 15.32 -7.35
CA THR A 222 6.03 15.14 -6.05
C THR A 222 4.58 15.60 -6.11
N GLU A 223 3.66 14.79 -5.60
CA GLU A 223 2.23 15.14 -5.49
C GLU A 223 1.81 15.46 -4.06
N GLY A 224 2.47 14.88 -3.06
CA GLY A 224 2.13 15.13 -1.65
C GLY A 224 2.88 14.23 -0.69
N GLY A 225 2.59 14.39 0.61
CA GLY A 225 3.14 13.58 1.69
C GLY A 225 2.03 12.97 2.53
N THR A 226 2.27 11.78 3.07
CA THR A 226 1.35 11.10 3.99
C THR A 226 2.10 10.61 5.21
N ILE A 227 1.45 10.57 6.37
CA ILE A 227 1.98 9.88 7.56
C ILE A 227 1.57 8.41 7.50
N LEU A 228 2.52 7.50 7.64
CA LEU A 228 2.29 6.07 7.75
C LEU A 228 2.15 5.70 9.22
N LEU A 229 1.03 5.07 9.57
CA LEU A 229 0.75 4.66 10.94
C LEU A 229 1.28 3.25 11.16
N SER A 230 2.52 3.15 11.62
CA SER A 230 3.15 1.87 11.99
C SER A 230 3.33 1.77 13.51
N ASP A 231 3.18 0.57 14.07
CA ASP A 231 3.52 0.32 15.48
C ASP A 231 5.05 0.31 15.71
N PRO A 232 5.54 0.29 16.97
CA PRO A 232 6.97 0.24 17.28
C PRO A 232 7.71 -0.98 16.71
N GLU A 233 7.00 -2.03 16.31
CA GLU A 233 7.54 -3.20 15.61
C GLU A 233 7.52 -3.02 14.07
N GLY A 234 7.04 -1.89 13.57
CA GLY A 234 6.96 -1.55 12.15
C GLY A 234 5.74 -2.11 11.44
N ARG A 235 4.71 -2.57 12.16
CA ARG A 235 3.48 -3.09 11.56
C ARG A 235 2.55 -1.95 11.18
N TYR A 236 2.30 -1.85 9.88
CA TYR A 236 1.43 -0.85 9.28
C TYR A 236 -0.06 -1.10 9.61
N SER A 237 -0.74 -0.04 10.05
CA SER A 237 -2.16 -0.03 10.44
C SER A 237 -3.01 0.92 9.60
N GLY A 238 -2.42 1.94 8.99
CA GLY A 238 -3.17 2.95 8.25
C GLY A 238 -2.32 4.09 7.69
N THR A 239 -2.95 4.98 6.94
CA THR A 239 -2.32 6.17 6.36
C THR A 239 -3.14 7.39 6.72
N TRP A 240 -2.46 8.49 7.05
CA TRP A 240 -3.06 9.75 7.40
C TRP A 240 -2.64 10.85 6.42
N ILE A 241 -3.61 11.67 6.01
CA ILE A 241 -3.40 12.89 5.24
C ILE A 241 -4.08 14.05 5.97
N GLY A 242 -3.28 14.96 6.48
CA GLY A 242 -3.73 16.19 7.13
C GLY A 242 -2.87 17.37 6.70
N GLU A 243 -3.28 18.57 7.09
CA GLU A 243 -2.39 19.72 7.13
C GLU A 243 -1.73 19.71 8.50
N SER A 244 -0.47 19.29 8.57
CA SER A 244 0.32 19.37 9.78
C SER A 244 1.69 19.94 9.46
N GLU A 245 2.23 20.73 10.39
CA GLU A 245 3.61 21.23 10.31
C GLU A 245 4.61 20.09 10.11
N GLU A 246 4.28 18.88 10.59
CA GLU A 246 5.09 17.69 10.42
C GLU A 246 5.17 17.22 8.96
N ILE A 247 4.06 17.24 8.21
CA ILE A 247 4.06 16.93 6.77
C ILE A 247 4.83 17.99 5.99
N ASP A 248 4.63 19.27 6.30
CA ASP A 248 5.35 20.36 5.61
C ASP A 248 6.85 20.29 5.87
N TYR A 249 7.26 20.03 7.11
CA TYR A 249 8.65 19.81 7.47
C TYR A 249 9.22 18.59 6.73
N TYR A 250 8.51 17.45 6.72
CA TYR A 250 8.91 16.27 5.96
C TYR A 250 9.10 16.59 4.46
N LEU A 251 8.13 17.26 3.83
CA LEU A 251 8.19 17.63 2.42
C LEU A 251 9.37 18.54 2.11
N SER A 252 9.70 19.47 3.01
CA SER A 252 10.87 20.34 2.86
C SER A 252 12.19 19.55 2.81
N LEU A 253 12.33 18.50 3.62
CA LEU A 253 13.51 17.64 3.62
C LEU A 253 13.57 16.71 2.40
N MET A 254 12.42 16.42 1.80
CA MET A 254 12.28 15.56 0.62
C MET A 254 12.40 16.32 -0.72
N GLN A 255 12.66 17.63 -0.68
CA GLN A 255 12.84 18.43 -1.89
C GLN A 255 13.92 17.84 -2.81
N GLY A 256 13.62 17.73 -4.11
CA GLY A 256 14.52 17.19 -5.14
C GLY A 256 14.68 15.66 -5.13
N VAL A 257 14.05 14.93 -4.20
CA VAL A 257 14.15 13.46 -4.17
C VAL A 257 13.48 12.83 -5.40
N SER A 258 12.27 13.28 -5.77
CA SER A 258 11.55 12.78 -6.95
C SER A 258 12.35 12.99 -8.25
N GLU A 259 13.00 14.15 -8.40
CA GLU A 259 13.87 14.44 -9.55
C GLU A 259 15.02 13.43 -9.67
N LYS A 260 15.68 13.11 -8.55
CA LYS A 260 16.75 12.10 -8.53
C LYS A 260 16.25 10.70 -8.91
N ILE A 261 15.04 10.34 -8.46
CA ILE A 261 14.44 9.03 -8.77
C ILE A 261 14.13 8.88 -10.27
N SER A 262 13.93 9.99 -11.00
CA SER A 262 13.72 9.95 -12.45
C SER A 262 14.80 9.15 -13.16
N SER A 263 16.06 9.26 -12.74
CA SER A 263 17.20 8.48 -13.27
C SER A 263 17.10 6.97 -13.03
N PHE A 264 16.38 6.54 -11.99
CA PHE A 264 16.15 5.14 -11.69
C PHE A 264 14.98 4.57 -12.50
N CYS A 265 14.00 5.40 -12.83
CA CYS A 265 12.71 4.99 -13.38
C CYS A 265 12.34 5.69 -14.70
N GLU A 266 13.31 6.01 -15.54
CA GLU A 266 13.11 6.74 -16.81
C GLU A 266 12.01 6.13 -17.70
N ASP A 267 11.89 4.79 -17.70
CA ASP A 267 10.89 4.04 -18.48
C ASP A 267 9.54 3.86 -17.76
N TYR A 268 9.40 4.39 -16.54
CA TYR A 268 8.19 4.25 -15.74
C TYR A 268 7.22 5.39 -15.99
N SER A 269 5.95 5.06 -16.17
CA SER A 269 4.87 6.02 -16.16
C SER A 269 3.74 5.52 -15.26
N GLY A 270 3.32 6.38 -14.34
CA GLY A 270 2.30 6.05 -13.34
C GLY A 270 2.59 6.69 -11.99
N PHE A 271 1.79 6.32 -11.00
CA PHE A 271 1.94 6.77 -9.62
C PHE A 271 2.89 5.88 -8.84
N GLY A 272 3.56 6.46 -7.87
CA GLY A 272 4.34 5.70 -6.90
C GLY A 272 4.43 6.41 -5.57
N SER A 273 5.11 5.76 -4.63
CA SER A 273 5.47 6.39 -3.37
C SER A 273 6.87 6.03 -2.90
N ILE A 274 7.42 6.84 -2.01
CA ILE A 274 8.70 6.62 -1.37
C ILE A 274 8.45 6.58 0.12
N ASP A 275 8.67 5.43 0.73
CA ASP A 275 8.54 5.28 2.17
C ASP A 275 9.81 5.77 2.85
N SER A 276 9.62 6.61 3.85
CA SER A 276 10.67 7.32 4.59
C SER A 276 10.38 7.23 6.08
N PHE A 277 11.39 7.43 6.91
CA PHE A 277 11.16 7.50 8.35
C PHE A 277 12.22 8.32 9.07
N PHE A 278 11.79 8.98 10.15
CA PHE A 278 12.71 9.58 11.09
C PHE A 278 13.15 8.56 12.13
N PHE A 279 14.42 8.62 12.53
CA PHE A 279 14.99 7.78 13.56
C PHE A 279 15.97 8.55 14.45
N ARG A 280 16.09 8.11 15.70
CA ARG A 280 17.07 8.67 16.63
C ARG A 280 18.46 8.05 16.40
N SER A 281 19.47 8.92 16.32
CA SER A 281 20.88 8.57 16.30
C SER A 281 21.61 9.41 17.35
N GLY A 282 21.77 8.83 18.55
CA GLY A 282 22.18 9.60 19.73
C GLY A 282 21.13 10.66 20.09
N GLU A 283 21.56 11.91 20.21
CA GLU A 283 20.68 13.06 20.47
C GLU A 283 20.07 13.66 19.20
N SER A 284 20.51 13.21 18.02
CA SER A 284 20.04 13.74 16.73
C SER A 284 18.85 12.96 16.19
N LEU A 285 17.93 13.68 15.55
CA LEU A 285 16.86 13.10 14.74
C LEU A 285 17.25 13.16 13.27
N LEU A 286 17.34 12.01 12.61
CA LEU A 286 17.74 11.89 11.21
C LEU A 286 16.60 11.32 10.38
N LEU A 287 16.49 11.74 9.11
CA LEU A 287 15.52 11.22 8.16
C LEU A 287 16.20 10.22 7.23
N ARG A 288 15.78 8.94 7.25
CA ARG A 288 16.06 8.02 6.14
C ARG A 288 15.13 8.39 4.99
N LYS A 289 15.64 9.09 3.98
CA LYS A 289 14.83 9.63 2.88
C LYS A 289 14.22 8.55 1.99
N ILE A 290 14.89 7.40 1.86
CA ILE A 290 14.40 6.31 1.01
C ILE A 290 14.61 4.98 1.74
N SER A 291 13.57 4.52 2.42
CA SER A 291 13.48 3.14 2.91
C SER A 291 13.18 2.20 1.74
N GLU A 292 12.10 2.49 1.02
CA GLU A 292 11.58 1.68 -0.09
C GLU A 292 10.87 2.57 -1.11
N ILE A 293 10.98 2.23 -2.39
CA ILE A 293 10.25 2.90 -3.48
C ILE A 293 9.20 1.94 -4.03
N ASN A 294 7.96 2.41 -4.08
CA ASN A 294 6.79 1.68 -4.51
C ASN A 294 6.31 2.21 -5.87
N PHE A 295 6.64 1.52 -6.96
CA PHE A 295 6.21 1.88 -8.33
C PHE A 295 4.81 1.33 -8.68
N ARG A 296 3.82 1.75 -7.89
CA ARG A 296 2.41 1.36 -8.02
C ARG A 296 1.52 2.31 -7.23
N TRP A 297 0.21 2.13 -7.37
CA TRP A 297 -0.75 2.68 -6.43
C TRP A 297 -0.49 2.17 -5.00
N THR A 298 -0.59 3.06 -4.02
CA THR A 298 -0.43 2.73 -2.60
C THR A 298 -1.67 3.13 -1.81
N MET A 299 -1.74 2.77 -0.53
CA MET A 299 -2.84 3.21 0.34
C MET A 299 -2.86 4.74 0.48
N GLY A 300 -1.68 5.37 0.56
CA GLY A 300 -1.57 6.82 0.53
C GLY A 300 -2.12 7.42 -0.77
N ARG A 301 -1.91 6.76 -1.92
CA ARG A 301 -2.51 7.20 -3.18
C ARG A 301 -4.04 7.07 -3.19
N ILE A 302 -4.62 5.97 -2.66
CA ILE A 302 -6.08 5.87 -2.52
C ILE A 302 -6.59 7.06 -1.69
N LEU A 303 -6.00 7.30 -0.53
CA LEU A 303 -6.47 8.34 0.38
C LEU A 303 -6.38 9.73 -0.25
N TRP A 304 -5.30 9.99 -0.97
CA TRP A 304 -5.11 11.22 -1.73
C TRP A 304 -6.22 11.43 -2.76
N GLU A 305 -6.55 10.37 -3.52
CA GLU A 305 -7.60 10.43 -4.55
C GLU A 305 -9.00 10.56 -3.96
N LEU A 306 -9.28 9.91 -2.81
CA LEU A 306 -10.54 10.07 -2.08
C LEU A 306 -10.73 11.51 -1.59
N ARG A 307 -9.68 12.11 -0.98
CA ARG A 307 -9.68 13.52 -0.55
C ARG A 307 -9.89 14.45 -1.73
N LYS A 308 -9.21 14.20 -2.85
CA LYS A 308 -9.32 15.02 -4.07
C LYS A 308 -10.74 15.00 -4.69
N HIS A 309 -11.39 13.84 -4.73
CA HIS A 309 -12.71 13.69 -5.38
C HIS A 309 -13.89 13.90 -4.43
N SER A 310 -13.63 14.08 -3.13
CA SER A 310 -14.65 14.48 -2.16
C SER A 310 -14.00 15.40 -1.12
N PRO A 311 -13.63 16.63 -1.49
CA PRO A 311 -12.92 17.54 -0.60
C PRO A 311 -13.82 18.02 0.54
N GLN A 312 -13.28 18.02 1.75
CA GLN A 312 -13.86 18.65 2.94
C GLN A 312 -12.72 19.28 3.75
N GLU A 313 -12.49 20.58 3.55
CA GLU A 313 -11.34 21.30 4.10
C GLU A 313 -11.32 21.34 5.63
N GLU A 314 -12.50 21.21 6.24
CA GLU A 314 -12.70 21.18 7.68
C GLU A 314 -12.32 19.84 8.35
N TYR A 315 -11.87 18.85 7.55
CA TYR A 315 -11.44 17.54 8.02
C TYR A 315 -10.01 17.18 7.58
N SER A 316 -9.35 16.34 8.36
CA SER A 316 -8.22 15.50 7.91
C SER A 316 -8.72 14.11 7.56
N ASP A 317 -8.04 13.44 6.64
CA ASP A 317 -8.44 12.13 6.13
C ASP A 317 -7.53 11.03 6.66
N LEU A 318 -8.14 9.91 7.05
CA LEU A 318 -7.47 8.76 7.63
C LEU A 318 -8.00 7.47 6.98
N LEU A 319 -7.10 6.62 6.49
CA LEU A 319 -7.39 5.22 6.19
C LEU A 319 -6.91 4.35 7.34
N LEU A 320 -7.79 3.51 7.88
CA LEU A 320 -7.44 2.50 8.88
C LEU A 320 -7.84 1.10 8.45
N PHE A 321 -6.97 0.15 8.76
CA PHE A 321 -7.30 -1.27 8.74
C PHE A 321 -7.91 -1.68 10.09
N LEU A 322 -9.10 -2.25 10.03
CA LEU A 322 -9.72 -2.96 11.13
C LEU A 322 -9.50 -4.47 10.95
N PRO A 323 -9.38 -5.23 12.06
CA PRO A 323 -9.43 -6.68 12.03
C PRO A 323 -10.85 -7.16 11.69
N GLN A 324 -11.06 -8.48 11.80
CA GLN A 324 -12.36 -9.10 11.62
C GLN A 324 -13.42 -8.52 12.57
N ILE A 325 -14.57 -8.18 12.00
CA ILE A 325 -15.76 -7.69 12.69
C ILE A 325 -16.71 -8.87 12.95
N SER A 326 -17.31 -8.93 14.14
CA SER A 326 -18.14 -10.06 14.59
C SER A 326 -19.60 -9.72 14.82
N VAL A 327 -19.96 -8.44 14.93
CA VAL A 327 -21.35 -8.02 15.23
C VAL A 327 -22.18 -7.95 13.94
N SER A 328 -23.27 -8.71 13.88
CA SER A 328 -24.10 -8.85 12.66
C SER A 328 -24.75 -7.57 12.16
N ASP A 329 -24.90 -6.56 13.04
CA ASP A 329 -25.50 -5.26 12.77
C ASP A 329 -24.44 -4.15 12.60
N ALA A 330 -23.21 -4.49 12.23
CA ALA A 330 -22.06 -3.58 12.20
C ALA A 330 -22.34 -2.24 11.50
N TYR A 331 -23.05 -2.23 10.37
CA TYR A 331 -23.39 -0.99 9.65
C TYR A 331 -24.31 -0.04 10.43
N LEU A 332 -25.20 -0.59 11.27
CA LEU A 332 -26.10 0.19 12.13
C LEU A 332 -25.38 0.80 13.34
N ARG A 333 -24.20 0.29 13.68
CA ARG A 333 -23.36 0.80 14.77
C ARG A 333 -22.39 1.90 14.34
N ILE A 334 -22.18 2.09 13.03
CA ILE A 334 -21.29 3.15 12.53
C ILE A 334 -21.74 4.53 13.00
N PRO A 335 -23.03 4.92 12.98
CA PRO A 335 -23.46 6.22 13.51
C PRO A 335 -23.13 6.42 15.00
N GLU A 336 -23.14 5.35 15.80
CA GLU A 336 -22.68 5.42 17.20
C GLU A 336 -21.17 5.68 17.26
N TRP A 337 -20.39 5.00 16.43
CA TRP A 337 -18.95 5.23 16.31
C TRP A 337 -18.61 6.65 15.85
N GLU A 338 -19.31 7.15 14.82
CA GLU A 338 -19.21 8.53 14.32
C GLU A 338 -19.46 9.53 15.46
N LYS A 339 -20.48 9.29 16.30
CA LYS A 339 -20.84 10.15 17.42
C LYS A 339 -19.80 10.11 18.54
N THR A 340 -19.28 8.95 18.92
CA THR A 340 -18.31 8.83 20.03
C THR A 340 -16.97 9.48 19.68
N CYS A 341 -16.54 9.37 18.42
CA CYS A 341 -15.26 9.91 17.96
C CYS A 341 -15.37 11.31 17.32
N ASP A 342 -16.56 11.90 17.25
CA ASP A 342 -16.84 13.12 16.49
C ASP A 342 -16.22 13.09 15.09
N SER A 343 -16.46 12.02 14.34
CA SER A 343 -15.80 11.76 13.06
C SER A 343 -16.79 11.22 12.04
N LYS A 344 -16.55 11.46 10.73
CA LYS A 344 -17.34 10.80 9.68
C LYS A 344 -16.65 9.51 9.28
N ILE A 345 -17.40 8.42 9.17
CA ILE A 345 -16.82 7.08 8.96
C ILE A 345 -17.51 6.41 7.79
N LEU A 346 -16.71 5.98 6.82
CA LEU A 346 -17.16 5.27 5.63
C LEU A 346 -16.36 3.96 5.46
N PRO A 347 -17.00 2.78 5.54
CA PRO A 347 -16.34 1.52 5.21
C PRO A 347 -16.03 1.47 3.71
N LEU A 348 -14.74 1.45 3.36
CA LEU A 348 -14.28 1.29 1.98
C LEU A 348 -14.25 -0.16 1.52
N SER A 349 -14.37 -1.10 2.44
CA SER A 349 -14.58 -2.50 2.15
C SER A 349 -15.75 -3.06 2.95
N PRO A 350 -16.47 -4.07 2.42
CA PRO A 350 -17.52 -4.73 3.17
C PRO A 350 -16.95 -5.47 4.39
N PHE A 351 -17.73 -5.58 5.46
CA PHE A 351 -17.37 -6.33 6.67
C PHE A 351 -17.61 -7.83 6.52
N TYR A 352 -18.52 -8.18 5.62
CA TYR A 352 -18.92 -9.54 5.33
C TYR A 352 -18.69 -9.87 3.85
N THR A 353 -18.60 -11.16 3.57
CA THR A 353 -18.72 -11.67 2.20
C THR A 353 -20.18 -11.70 1.79
N LYS A 354 -20.47 -11.81 0.49
CA LYS A 354 -21.83 -12.00 -0.03
C LYS A 354 -22.63 -13.17 0.59
N ASN A 355 -21.94 -14.11 1.25
CA ASN A 355 -22.53 -15.26 1.91
C ASN A 355 -22.62 -15.07 3.44
N GLY A 356 -22.44 -13.84 3.95
CA GLY A 356 -22.52 -13.52 5.38
C GLY A 356 -21.30 -13.93 6.22
N LYS A 357 -20.22 -14.45 5.62
CA LYS A 357 -18.99 -14.77 6.38
C LYS A 357 -18.21 -13.49 6.71
N PRO A 358 -17.73 -13.29 7.95
CA PRO A 358 -16.86 -12.17 8.30
C PRO A 358 -15.58 -12.14 7.47
N ARG A 359 -15.10 -10.93 7.17
CA ARG A 359 -13.82 -10.73 6.50
C ARG A 359 -12.69 -10.56 7.51
N PRO A 360 -11.49 -11.10 7.23
CA PRO A 360 -10.38 -11.11 8.19
C PRO A 360 -9.80 -9.72 8.47
N LYS A 361 -9.91 -8.80 7.50
CA LYS A 361 -9.51 -7.41 7.59
C LYS A 361 -10.48 -6.55 6.80
N ASN A 362 -10.65 -5.32 7.25
CA ASN A 362 -11.57 -4.33 6.69
C ASN A 362 -10.86 -2.99 6.57
N LEU A 363 -11.18 -2.19 5.56
CA LEU A 363 -10.65 -0.85 5.36
C LEU A 363 -11.76 0.16 5.59
N VAL A 364 -11.48 1.17 6.41
CA VAL A 364 -12.37 2.30 6.66
C VAL A 364 -11.67 3.60 6.31
N TRP A 365 -12.44 4.54 5.76
CA TRP A 365 -12.05 5.92 5.59
C TRP A 365 -12.75 6.75 6.65
N ILE A 366 -11.95 7.51 7.37
CA ILE A 366 -12.39 8.32 8.49
C ILE A 366 -11.99 9.77 8.22
N ARG A 367 -12.93 10.68 8.46
CA ARG A 367 -12.67 12.12 8.43
C ARG A 367 -12.72 12.66 9.84
N ILE A 368 -11.58 13.19 10.28
CA ILE A 368 -11.36 13.75 11.61
C ILE A 368 -11.49 15.27 11.54
N PRO A 369 -12.36 15.92 12.32
CA PRO A 369 -12.50 17.38 12.30
C PRO A 369 -11.19 18.10 12.63
N LYS A 370 -10.98 19.26 12.02
CA LYS A 370 -9.91 20.21 12.38
C LYS A 370 -10.40 21.24 13.43
N PRO A 371 -9.50 21.86 14.21
CA PRO A 371 -8.06 21.59 14.29
C PRO A 371 -7.75 20.29 15.02
N ILE A 372 -6.57 19.73 14.76
CA ILE A 372 -6.11 18.49 15.38
C ILE A 372 -4.92 18.83 16.26
N ASP A 373 -5.19 19.05 17.53
CA ASP A 373 -4.19 19.46 18.53
C ASP A 373 -3.41 18.27 19.12
N GLN A 374 -3.66 17.07 18.61
CA GLN A 374 -3.07 15.83 19.09
C GLN A 374 -2.26 15.16 17.99
N ASP A 375 -1.25 14.41 18.42
CA ASP A 375 -0.47 13.53 17.57
C ASP A 375 -1.37 12.60 16.72
N PRO A 376 -1.18 12.52 15.39
CA PRO A 376 -2.01 11.70 14.50
C PRO A 376 -2.09 10.24 14.91
N TRP A 377 -1.03 9.70 15.51
CA TRP A 377 -0.99 8.32 15.98
C TRP A 377 -1.92 8.11 17.17
N LYS A 378 -1.92 9.04 18.14
CA LYS A 378 -2.86 9.01 19.29
C LYS A 378 -4.31 9.10 18.85
N VAL A 379 -4.62 10.02 17.94
CA VAL A 379 -5.98 10.17 17.40
C VAL A 379 -6.41 8.89 16.68
N SER A 380 -5.57 8.39 15.78
CA SER A 380 -5.85 7.18 15.02
C SER A 380 -6.06 5.96 15.93
N LYS A 381 -5.24 5.81 16.97
CA LYS A 381 -5.38 4.74 17.96
C LYS A 381 -6.71 4.84 18.71
N SER A 382 -7.07 6.02 19.20
CA SER A 382 -8.33 6.22 19.94
C SER A 382 -9.55 5.88 19.07
N VAL A 383 -9.57 6.37 17.82
CA VAL A 383 -10.65 6.08 16.87
C VAL A 383 -10.71 4.59 16.55
N TRP A 384 -9.55 3.95 16.36
CA TRP A 384 -9.46 2.51 16.13
C TRP A 384 -10.01 1.70 17.31
N GLU A 385 -9.59 2.00 18.54
CA GLU A 385 -10.03 1.29 19.76
C GLU A 385 -11.54 1.37 19.96
N GLU A 386 -12.13 2.54 19.70
CA GLU A 386 -13.57 2.73 19.79
C GLU A 386 -14.33 1.94 18.71
N GLY A 387 -13.81 1.91 17.48
CA GLY A 387 -14.35 1.08 16.41
C GLY A 387 -14.32 -0.41 16.75
N ILE A 388 -13.22 -0.88 17.36
CA ILE A 388 -13.10 -2.26 17.84
C ILE A 388 -14.15 -2.56 18.92
N ARG A 389 -14.29 -1.68 19.91
CA ARG A 389 -15.25 -1.83 21.01
C ARG A 389 -16.68 -1.99 20.48
N LEU A 390 -17.08 -1.15 19.54
CA LEU A 390 -18.44 -1.16 18.99
C LEU A 390 -18.69 -2.34 18.03
N LEU A 391 -17.68 -2.70 17.22
CA LEU A 391 -17.86 -3.63 16.09
C LEU A 391 -17.42 -5.07 16.38
N ARG A 392 -16.73 -5.34 17.50
CA ARG A 392 -16.36 -6.71 17.90
C ARG A 392 -17.15 -7.27 19.07
N GLY A 393 -17.79 -6.42 19.87
CA GLY A 393 -18.51 -6.80 21.08
C GLY A 393 -17.60 -6.76 22.29
#